data_AF-A0A061RYS2-F1
#
_entry.id   AF-A0A061RYS2-F1
#
_cell.length_a   1.000
_cell.length_b   1.000
_cell.length_c   1.000
_cell.angle_alpha   90.00
_cell.angle_beta   90.00
_cell.angle_gamma   90.00
#
_symmetry.space_group_name_H-M   'P 1'
#
loop_
_entity.id
_entity.type
_entity.pdbx_description
1 polymer ?
#
loop_
_entity_poly.entity_id
_entity_poly.type
_entity_poly.pdbx_seq_one_letter_code
_entity_poly.pdbx_strand_id
1 'polypeptide(L)'
;TFWEPSTGEQFDAMDQSSLCDSPYNTIDCLFNHNRLYANRQIDNSPSATIYHVQDAGLWYELKIHPVEEVPGPVRLEPELNTARFDTTKKELELERELRRGFEHFRWTELGLSKTNWSSDLSFL
;
A
#
# COMPACT_ATOMS: atom_id res chain seq x y z
N THR A 1 -3.97 13.49 -5.02
CA THR A 1 -3.38 12.51 -4.09
C THR A 1 -2.51 11.54 -4.86
N PHE A 2 -1.30 11.26 -4.37
CA PHE A 2 -0.44 10.17 -4.83
C PHE A 2 -0.21 9.16 -3.70
N TRP A 3 0.23 7.96 -4.06
CA TRP A 3 0.37 6.82 -3.15
C TRP A 3 1.81 6.36 -3.09
N GLU A 4 2.33 6.13 -1.89
CA GLU A 4 3.61 5.46 -1.68
C GLU A 4 3.43 3.95 -1.86
N PRO A 5 4.04 3.32 -2.87
CA PRO A 5 3.82 1.89 -3.13
C PRO A 5 4.33 0.98 -2.00
N SER A 6 5.37 1.39 -1.28
CA SER A 6 5.99 0.54 -0.25
C SER A 6 5.24 0.56 1.10
N THR A 7 4.64 1.69 1.47
CA THR A 7 3.95 1.89 2.76
C THR A 7 2.42 1.94 2.61
N GLY A 8 1.90 2.24 1.42
CA GLY A 8 0.49 2.48 1.18
C GLY A 8 0.00 3.84 1.68
N GLU A 9 0.91 4.72 2.11
CA GLU A 9 0.56 6.07 2.55
C GLU A 9 0.06 6.93 1.39
N GLN A 10 -0.88 7.81 1.72
CA GLN A 10 -1.47 8.75 0.77
C GLN A 10 -0.96 10.15 1.07
N PHE A 11 -0.51 10.82 0.03
CA PHE A 11 -0.06 12.19 0.09
C PHE A 11 -0.95 13.07 -0.78
N ASP A 12 -1.51 14.13 -0.20
CA ASP A 12 -2.30 15.07 -0.98
C ASP A 12 -1.38 16.04 -1.71
N ALA A 13 -1.47 16.03 -3.03
CA ALA A 13 -0.70 16.90 -3.92
C ALA A 13 -1.11 18.37 -3.80
N MET A 14 -2.27 18.66 -3.21
CA MET A 14 -2.73 20.02 -2.93
C MET A 14 -2.36 20.50 -1.52
N ASP A 15 -1.91 19.61 -0.64
CA ASP A 15 -1.53 19.94 0.72
C ASP A 15 -0.01 19.98 0.90
N GLN A 16 0.52 21.17 1.16
CA GLN A 16 1.96 21.35 1.34
C GLN A 16 2.50 20.67 2.61
N SER A 17 1.70 20.55 3.68
CA SER A 17 2.12 19.80 4.86
C SER A 17 2.31 18.33 4.54
N SER A 18 1.35 17.73 3.84
CA SER A 18 1.44 16.33 3.38
C SER A 18 2.67 16.12 2.49
N LEU A 19 2.99 17.05 1.60
CA LEU A 19 4.15 16.98 0.73
C LEU A 19 5.50 17.11 1.46
N CYS A 20 5.56 17.85 2.56
CA CYS A 20 6.77 17.93 3.40
C CYS A 20 7.05 16.63 4.14
N ASP A 21 6.02 15.85 4.45
CA ASP A 21 6.13 14.55 5.12
C ASP A 21 6.40 13.40 4.12
N SER A 22 6.41 13.69 2.82
CA SER A 22 6.72 12.73 1.77
C SER A 22 8.15 12.17 1.92
N PRO A 23 8.37 10.85 1.73
CA PRO A 23 9.70 10.26 1.77
C PRO A 23 10.56 10.64 0.55
N TYR A 24 9.97 11.29 -0.46
CA TYR A 24 10.65 11.64 -1.70
C TYR A 24 11.35 12.99 -1.61
N ASN A 25 12.63 13.04 -2.00
CA ASN A 25 13.36 14.30 -2.14
C ASN A 25 13.07 14.99 -3.48
N THR A 26 12.80 14.19 -4.52
CA THR A 26 12.49 14.65 -5.88
C THR A 26 11.41 13.78 -6.50
N ILE A 27 10.63 14.36 -7.42
CA ILE A 27 9.59 13.70 -8.20
C ILE A 27 10.00 13.76 -9.67
N ASP A 28 10.74 12.76 -10.13
CA ASP A 28 11.22 12.72 -11.53
C ASP A 28 10.21 12.09 -12.49
N CYS A 29 9.31 11.26 -11.98
CA CYS A 29 8.24 10.66 -12.76
C CYS A 29 7.00 10.35 -11.93
N LEU A 30 5.86 10.26 -12.61
CA LEU A 30 4.59 9.82 -12.06
C LEU A 30 3.99 8.76 -12.98
N PHE A 31 3.37 7.74 -12.42
CA PHE A 31 2.69 6.72 -13.20
C PHE A 31 1.31 6.41 -12.63
N ASN A 32 0.45 5.89 -13.49
CA ASN A 32 -0.81 5.28 -13.10
C ASN A 32 -0.97 3.94 -13.84
N HIS A 33 -2.16 3.35 -13.78
CA HIS A 33 -2.44 2.04 -14.39
C HIS A 33 -2.24 1.96 -15.91
N ASN A 34 -2.15 3.07 -16.64
CA ASN A 34 -2.06 3.07 -18.09
C ASN A 34 -1.05 4.05 -18.70
N ARG A 35 -0.43 4.92 -17.90
CA ARG A 35 0.44 6.00 -18.37
C ARG A 35 1.60 6.23 -17.42
N LEU A 36 2.71 6.69 -18.01
CA LEU A 36 3.90 7.13 -17.31
C LEU A 36 4.23 8.56 -17.80
N TYR A 37 4.51 9.43 -16.86
CA TYR A 37 4.81 10.84 -17.07
C TYR A 37 6.19 11.15 -16.51
N ALA A 38 7.06 11.73 -17.32
CA ALA A 38 8.34 12.27 -16.88
C ALA A 38 8.19 13.75 -16.50
N ASN A 39 8.77 14.15 -15.37
CA ASN A 39 8.77 15.54 -14.92
C ASN A 39 9.69 16.37 -15.82
N ARG A 40 9.22 17.53 -16.29
CA ARG A 40 9.96 18.51 -17.09
C ARG A 40 10.04 19.88 -16.42
N GLN A 41 9.59 19.98 -15.18
CA GLN A 41 9.68 21.19 -14.39
C GLN A 41 11.14 21.50 -14.01
N ILE A 42 11.42 22.78 -13.76
CA ILE A 42 12.75 23.24 -13.33
C ILE A 42 13.06 22.76 -11.92
N ASP A 43 12.06 22.81 -11.05
CA ASP A 43 12.13 22.32 -9.67
C ASP A 43 11.26 21.06 -9.57
N ASN A 44 11.90 19.95 -9.21
CA ASN A 44 11.29 18.64 -9.05
C ASN A 44 11.13 18.25 -7.58
N SER A 45 11.33 19.18 -6.63
CA SER A 45 11.01 18.92 -5.22
C SER A 45 9.49 18.70 -5.05
N PRO A 46 9.03 17.85 -4.12
CA PRO A 46 7.62 17.54 -3.97
C PRO A 46 6.74 18.78 -3.71
N SER A 47 7.26 19.76 -2.98
CA SER A 47 6.55 20.99 -2.61
C SER A 47 6.45 22.02 -3.74
N ALA A 48 7.40 22.05 -4.67
CA ALA A 48 7.39 22.93 -5.84
C ALA A 48 6.80 22.26 -7.10
N THR A 49 6.67 20.94 -7.09
CA THR A 49 6.13 20.17 -8.21
C THR A 49 4.65 20.48 -8.43
N ILE A 50 4.24 20.66 -9.68
CA ILE A 50 2.87 20.97 -10.07
C ILE A 50 2.27 19.69 -10.65
N TYR A 51 1.38 19.04 -9.92
CA TYR A 51 0.86 17.70 -10.26
C TYR A 51 -0.21 17.68 -11.37
N HIS A 52 -0.26 18.70 -12.22
CA HIS A 52 -1.16 18.78 -13.38
C HIS A 52 -0.59 17.99 -14.57
N VAL A 53 -0.68 16.65 -14.51
CA VAL A 53 -0.13 15.72 -15.53
C VAL A 53 -0.67 15.89 -16.96
N GLN A 54 -1.74 16.68 -17.14
CA GLN A 54 -2.30 17.02 -18.46
C GLN A 54 -1.55 18.15 -19.16
N ASP A 55 -0.73 18.90 -18.43
CA ASP A 55 0.09 19.98 -19.00
C ASP A 55 1.37 19.40 -19.62
N ALA A 56 1.41 19.35 -20.95
CA ALA A 56 2.54 18.85 -21.73
C ALA A 56 3.84 19.69 -21.59
N GLY A 57 3.72 20.92 -21.06
CA GLY A 57 4.86 21.78 -20.73
C GLY A 57 5.55 21.37 -19.43
N LEU A 58 4.80 20.81 -18.48
CA LEU A 58 5.28 20.40 -17.16
C LEU A 58 5.59 18.89 -17.11
N TRP A 59 4.83 18.09 -17.86
CA TRP A 59 4.92 16.63 -17.87
C TRP A 59 5.02 16.10 -19.29
N TYR A 60 5.93 15.15 -19.51
CA TYR A 60 6.02 14.44 -20.78
C TYR A 60 5.46 13.03 -20.63
N GLU A 61 4.35 12.76 -21.32
CA GLU A 61 3.78 11.42 -21.39
C GLU A 61 4.72 10.51 -22.19
N LEU A 62 5.34 9.56 -21.49
CA LEU A 62 6.13 8.52 -22.09
C LEU A 62 5.17 7.56 -22.80
N LYS A 63 5.26 7.51 -24.13
CA LYS A 63 4.55 6.50 -24.92
C LYS A 63 5.13 5.15 -24.56
N ILE A 64 4.50 4.48 -23.62
CA ILE A 64 4.73 3.06 -23.37
C ILE A 64 4.14 2.39 -24.61
N HIS A 65 5.00 2.08 -25.58
CA HIS A 65 4.59 1.15 -26.62
C HIS A 65 4.19 -0.12 -25.88
N PRO A 66 2.93 -0.58 -26.00
CA PRO A 66 2.59 -1.89 -25.49
C PRO A 66 3.59 -2.83 -26.15
N VAL A 67 4.44 -3.47 -25.35
CA VAL A 67 5.30 -4.52 -25.85
C VAL A 67 4.35 -5.47 -26.55
N GLU A 68 4.44 -5.55 -27.89
CA GLU A 68 3.69 -6.50 -28.68
C GLU A 68 3.89 -7.85 -28.01
N GLU A 69 2.80 -8.38 -27.47
CA GLU A 69 2.61 -9.71 -26.93
C GLU A 69 3.92 -10.43 -26.59
N VAL A 70 4.40 -10.27 -25.35
CA VAL A 70 5.24 -11.32 -24.78
C VAL A 70 4.38 -12.59 -24.85
N PRO A 71 4.76 -13.63 -25.60
CA PRO A 71 3.91 -14.79 -25.79
C PRO A 71 3.91 -15.60 -24.49
N GLY A 72 2.94 -15.29 -23.64
CA GLY A 72 2.73 -15.94 -22.36
C GLY A 72 1.99 -15.01 -21.39
N PRO A 73 1.17 -15.56 -20.48
CA PRO A 73 0.56 -14.74 -19.43
C PRO A 73 1.68 -14.16 -18.57
N VAL A 74 2.02 -12.89 -18.78
CA VAL A 74 2.84 -12.14 -17.85
C VAL A 74 1.99 -11.96 -16.60
N ARG A 75 2.15 -12.87 -15.63
CA ARG A 75 1.70 -12.63 -14.26
C ARG A 75 2.50 -11.45 -13.75
N LEU A 76 1.97 -10.25 -13.95
CA LEU A 76 2.30 -9.07 -13.15
C LEU A 76 1.65 -9.25 -11.77
N GLU A 77 1.93 -10.38 -11.11
CA GLU A 77 1.82 -10.41 -9.67
C GLU A 77 2.97 -9.51 -9.22
N PRO A 78 2.71 -8.35 -8.57
CA PRO A 78 3.80 -7.68 -7.89
C PRO A 78 4.46 -8.76 -7.06
N GLU A 79 5.78 -8.93 -7.18
CA GLU A 79 6.54 -9.61 -6.15
C GLU A 79 6.42 -8.72 -4.90
N LEU A 80 5.23 -8.71 -4.29
CA LEU A 80 5.08 -8.65 -2.85
C LEU A 80 6.20 -9.55 -2.40
N ASN A 81 7.20 -8.94 -1.78
CA ASN A 81 8.35 -9.64 -1.26
C ASN A 81 7.77 -10.52 -0.14
N THR A 82 7.18 -11.64 -0.54
CA THR A 82 6.81 -12.74 0.30
C THR A 82 8.14 -13.36 0.62
N ALA A 83 8.95 -12.67 1.44
CA ALA A 83 9.71 -13.36 2.45
C ALA A 83 8.76 -14.46 2.93
N ARG A 84 9.15 -15.72 2.68
CA ARG A 84 8.31 -16.91 2.89
C ARG A 84 7.98 -16.98 4.37
N PHE A 85 7.05 -16.14 4.80
CA PHE A 85 6.45 -16.19 6.09
C PHE A 85 5.50 -17.36 5.98
N ASP A 86 5.67 -18.31 6.88
CA ASP A 86 4.66 -19.31 7.13
C ASP A 86 3.43 -18.56 7.66
N THR A 87 2.54 -18.19 6.73
CA THR A 87 1.33 -17.41 6.98
C THR A 87 0.44 -18.15 7.95
N THR A 88 0.37 -19.48 7.83
CA THR A 88 -0.36 -20.36 8.75
C THR A 88 0.21 -20.28 10.16
N LYS A 89 1.53 -20.26 10.32
CA LYS A 89 2.15 -20.11 11.64
C LYS A 89 1.86 -18.75 12.28
N LYS A 90 1.99 -17.65 11.52
CA LYS A 90 1.70 -16.30 12.03
C LYS A 90 0.22 -16.12 12.38
N GLU A 91 -0.66 -16.66 11.55
CA GLU A 91 -2.11 -16.64 11.78
C GLU A 91 -2.46 -17.38 13.08
N LEU A 92 -1.90 -18.56 13.29
CA LEU A 92 -2.10 -19.34 14.51
C LEU A 92 -1.54 -18.63 15.77
N GLU A 93 -0.41 -17.94 15.64
CA GLU A 93 0.18 -17.14 16.72
C GLU A 93 -0.73 -15.96 17.09
N LEU A 94 -1.19 -15.21 16.09
CA LEU A 94 -2.09 -14.06 16.27
C LEU A 94 -3.43 -14.49 16.86
N GLU A 95 -4.03 -15.57 16.34
CA GLU A 95 -5.28 -16.12 16.85
C GLU A 95 -5.15 -16.49 18.33
N ARG A 96 -4.03 -17.14 18.70
CA ARG A 96 -3.79 -17.52 20.10
C ARG A 96 -3.65 -16.30 21.01
N GLU A 97 -2.97 -15.25 20.55
CA GLU A 97 -2.84 -14.01 21.31
C GLU A 97 -4.20 -13.32 21.52
N LEU A 98 -4.98 -13.19 20.45
CA LEU A 98 -6.33 -12.62 20.51
C LEU A 98 -7.24 -13.42 21.44
N ARG A 99 -7.23 -14.76 21.32
CA ARG A 99 -8.03 -15.64 22.19
C ARG A 99 -7.69 -15.44 23.67
N ARG A 100 -6.40 -15.36 24.01
CA ARG A 100 -5.96 -15.07 25.39
C ARG A 100 -6.39 -13.69 25.86
N GLY A 101 -6.27 -12.67 25.01
CA GLY A 101 -6.72 -11.31 25.33
C GLY A 101 -8.21 -11.25 25.63
N PHE A 102 -9.03 -11.90 24.80
CA PHE A 102 -10.47 -11.99 25.01
C PHE A 102 -10.83 -12.82 26.25
N GLU A 103 -10.19 -13.95 26.49
CA GLU A 103 -10.39 -14.74 27.71
C GLU A 103 -10.07 -13.92 28.96
N HIS A 104 -8.92 -13.24 28.96
CA HIS A 104 -8.50 -12.38 30.05
C HIS A 104 -9.53 -11.27 30.31
N PHE A 105 -9.87 -10.50 29.28
CA PHE A 105 -10.86 -9.42 29.37
C PHE A 105 -12.22 -9.92 29.87
N ARG A 106 -12.69 -11.08 29.39
CA ARG A 106 -13.97 -11.66 29.83
C ARG A 106 -13.95 -12.08 31.29
N TRP A 107 -12.81 -12.58 31.79
CA TRP A 107 -12.67 -13.00 33.18
C TRP A 107 -12.45 -11.81 34.13
N THR A 108 -11.62 -10.84 33.75
CA THR A 108 -11.23 -9.73 34.63
C THR A 108 -12.22 -8.57 34.58
N GLU A 109 -12.66 -8.16 33.39
CA GLU A 109 -13.48 -6.95 33.22
C GLU A 109 -14.99 -7.25 33.26
N LEU A 110 -15.40 -8.41 32.74
CA LEU A 110 -16.82 -8.78 32.64
C LEU A 110 -17.28 -9.78 33.72
N GLY A 111 -16.34 -10.35 34.50
CA GLY A 111 -16.65 -11.32 35.55
C GLY A 111 -17.32 -12.60 35.06
N LEU A 112 -17.23 -12.90 33.76
CA LEU A 112 -17.85 -14.07 33.15
C LEU A 112 -17.05 -15.32 33.50
N SER A 113 -17.75 -16.42 33.81
CA SER A 113 -17.15 -17.72 34.08
C SER A 113 -16.39 -18.25 32.86
N LYS A 114 -15.48 -19.22 33.08
CA LYS A 114 -14.60 -19.79 32.05
C LYS A 114 -15.38 -20.20 30.80
N THR A 115 -15.24 -19.43 29.72
CA THR A 115 -15.86 -19.72 28.42
C THR A 115 -14.91 -20.55 27.58
N ASN A 116 -15.45 -21.52 26.86
CA ASN A 116 -14.68 -22.37 25.95
C ASN A 116 -14.90 -21.89 24.52
N TRP A 117 -13.84 -21.81 23.73
CA TRP A 117 -13.95 -21.58 22.29
C TRP A 117 -14.63 -22.79 21.64
N SER A 118 -15.71 -22.56 20.91
CA SER A 118 -16.40 -23.60 20.15
C SER A 118 -15.74 -23.79 18.79
N SER A 119 -15.37 -25.03 18.45
CA SER A 119 -14.93 -25.42 17.11
C SER A 119 -16.05 -25.36 16.07
N ASP A 120 -17.31 -25.37 16.51
CA ASP A 120 -18.46 -25.38 15.60
C ASP A 120 -18.72 -24.00 14.98
N LEU A 121 -18.07 -22.95 15.53
CA LEU A 121 -18.17 -21.57 15.06
C LEU A 121 -16.91 -21.09 14.32
N SER A 122 -15.92 -21.97 14.08
CA SER A 122 -14.63 -21.57 13.50
C SER A 122 -14.63 -21.44 11.97
N PHE A 123 -15.78 -21.64 11.31
CA PHE A 123 -15.90 -21.64 9.83
C PHE A 123 -16.96 -20.67 9.30
N LEU A 124 -17.39 -19.71 10.10
CA LEU A 124 -18.22 -18.56 9.67
C LEU A 124 -17.32 -17.36 9.35
#